data_AF-A0A9U8EPE2-F1
#
_entry.id   AF-A0A9U8EPE2-F1
#
_cell.length_a   1.000
_cell.length_b   1.000
_cell.length_c   1.000
_cell.angle_alpha   90.00
_cell.angle_beta   90.00
_cell.angle_gamma   90.00
#
_symmetry.space_group_name_H-M   'P 1'
#
loop_
_entity.id
_entity.type
_entity.pdbx_description
1 polymer ?
#
loop_
_entity_poly.entity_id
_entity_poly.type
_entity_poly.pdbx_seq_one_letter_code
_entity_poly.pdbx_strand_id
1 'polypeptide(L)'
;MQFTFTFISLTIVQLVNVAAGNESCSRHTCHPPHCRCPAHSIPGNLRPENIPQMILLAYDDAVNWDNWHYYLRLFPPDGHRKNPNGCPITASFFVSHNFTDYCMVKKLHARGMEIGDHSVSHQLPRMWWTDASKSDMEQEVLVQRKHLAEKANIPIEEIRGWRSPFLQPAGDDLFSVLYENNFTYDATMTYSFPKNLYSPVLWPFTLDFGYTLVCNIARCPQKKYPGLWILPVVVLMDYREQKPCAYVDDCANMPRDKYEAYQMLWKNFLRNYRSNRAPLYLNLHSPWLNTDYQLDAMDEFIEKLTSLEDVYFVTITQALQWQMNPTPLNELKDFEPFQCPKFEPNVEDRKVCQFTYQPKTTRDPNTLSREKSSADNTKLSDNAKKNNTTNNKFQSKITKNGDGDSKTIHHFGSIQSEHESEATSKGNDVDDDSITVHHHHNHKTHKPWFLKSSTGSLSSLEQHYLQLFLILCFLLTT
;
A
#
# COMPACT_ATOMS: atom_id res chain seq x y z
N MET A 1 35.48 -83.81 -16.18
CA MET A 1 34.47 -83.68 -15.11
C MET A 1 34.53 -82.25 -14.59
N GLN A 2 33.42 -81.53 -14.79
CA GLN A 2 33.03 -80.20 -14.26
C GLN A 2 34.11 -79.15 -13.96
N PHE A 3 34.22 -78.15 -14.85
CA PHE A 3 34.60 -76.79 -14.48
C PHE A 3 33.33 -75.93 -14.41
N THR A 4 33.03 -75.46 -13.20
CA THR A 4 31.98 -74.49 -12.89
C THR A 4 32.37 -73.12 -13.43
N PHE A 5 31.59 -72.57 -14.35
CA PHE A 5 31.66 -71.16 -14.73
C PHE A 5 30.68 -70.36 -13.88
N THR A 6 31.22 -69.56 -12.96
CA THR A 6 30.47 -68.58 -12.17
C THR A 6 30.24 -67.35 -13.04
N PHE A 7 28.98 -67.10 -13.44
CA PHE A 7 28.60 -65.84 -14.07
C PHE A 7 28.44 -64.76 -12.99
N ILE A 8 29.38 -63.81 -12.94
CA ILE A 8 29.20 -62.57 -12.17
C ILE A 8 28.47 -61.58 -13.08
N SER A 9 27.18 -61.38 -12.81
CA SER A 9 26.40 -60.29 -13.43
C SER A 9 26.82 -58.97 -12.79
N LEU A 10 27.55 -58.15 -13.54
CA LEU A 10 27.90 -56.79 -13.14
C LEU A 10 26.76 -55.86 -13.58
N THR A 11 25.81 -55.60 -12.68
CA THR A 11 24.79 -54.55 -12.88
C THR A 11 25.45 -53.19 -12.61
N ILE A 12 25.78 -52.47 -13.67
CA ILE A 12 26.19 -51.07 -13.59
C ILE A 12 24.93 -50.25 -13.30
N VAL A 13 24.71 -49.91 -12.04
CA VAL A 13 23.77 -48.85 -11.66
C VAL A 13 24.43 -47.53 -12.03
N GLN A 14 24.06 -46.96 -13.18
CA GLN A 14 24.39 -45.57 -13.47
C GLN A 14 23.59 -44.68 -12.51
N LEU A 15 24.26 -44.25 -11.44
CA LEU A 15 23.84 -43.08 -10.66
C LEU A 15 23.98 -41.86 -11.58
N VAL A 16 22.88 -41.50 -12.24
CA VAL A 16 22.75 -40.17 -12.84
C VAL A 16 22.64 -39.20 -11.68
N ASN A 17 23.77 -38.61 -11.28
CA ASN A 17 23.76 -37.37 -10.51
C ASN A 17 23.18 -36.30 -11.43
N VAL A 18 21.85 -36.16 -11.43
CA VAL A 18 21.22 -34.91 -11.85
C VAL A 18 21.65 -33.88 -10.82
N ALA A 19 22.68 -33.11 -11.16
CA ALA A 19 22.93 -31.86 -10.48
C ALA A 19 21.60 -31.11 -10.51
N ALA A 20 20.99 -30.88 -9.35
CA ALA A 20 19.85 -29.98 -9.21
C ALA A 20 20.36 -28.59 -9.60
N GLY A 21 20.31 -28.29 -10.89
CA GLY A 21 20.48 -26.93 -11.38
C GLY A 21 19.47 -26.08 -10.65
N ASN A 22 19.91 -24.95 -10.11
CA ASN A 22 19.01 -23.98 -9.52
C ASN A 22 18.10 -23.45 -10.64
N GLU A 23 16.97 -24.13 -10.85
CA GLU A 23 16.05 -23.88 -11.94
C GLU A 23 15.56 -22.45 -11.84
N SER A 24 15.78 -21.66 -12.89
CA SER A 24 15.38 -20.26 -12.94
C SER A 24 13.89 -20.14 -13.28
N CYS A 25 13.25 -19.08 -12.77
CA CYS A 25 11.85 -18.84 -13.06
C CYS A 25 11.69 -18.51 -14.56
N SER A 26 10.89 -19.32 -15.26
CA SER A 26 10.57 -19.11 -16.66
C SER A 26 9.13 -19.53 -16.96
N ARG A 27 8.64 -19.20 -18.16
CA ARG A 27 7.34 -19.66 -18.65
C ARG A 27 7.22 -21.17 -18.80
N HIS A 28 8.34 -21.90 -18.77
CA HIS A 28 8.39 -23.36 -18.89
C HIS A 28 8.45 -24.09 -17.54
N THR A 29 8.74 -23.36 -16.47
CA THR A 29 8.97 -23.92 -15.13
C THR A 29 7.96 -23.40 -14.11
N CYS A 30 7.26 -22.32 -14.44
CA CYS A 30 6.28 -21.65 -13.60
C CYS A 30 5.01 -21.38 -14.39
N HIS A 31 3.92 -22.07 -14.05
CA HIS A 31 2.67 -22.08 -14.81
C HIS A 31 1.46 -21.61 -13.99
N PRO A 32 0.54 -20.84 -14.59
CA PRO A 32 -0.75 -20.55 -13.98
C PRO A 32 -1.59 -21.84 -13.81
N PRO A 33 -2.52 -21.89 -12.85
CA PRO A 33 -2.90 -20.80 -11.93
C PRO A 33 -1.98 -20.68 -10.71
N HIS A 34 -1.09 -21.64 -10.46
CA HIS A 34 -0.39 -21.76 -9.17
C HIS A 34 0.93 -20.99 -9.08
N CYS A 35 1.56 -20.68 -10.21
CA CYS A 35 2.86 -20.03 -10.24
C CYS A 35 2.90 -18.91 -11.28
N ARG A 36 3.54 -17.79 -10.93
CA ARG A 36 3.88 -16.74 -11.88
C ARG A 36 5.20 -16.07 -11.56
N CYS A 37 6.09 -15.99 -12.55
CA CYS A 37 7.35 -15.25 -12.42
C CYS A 37 7.13 -13.72 -12.36
N PRO A 38 8.00 -12.97 -11.67
CA PRO A 38 8.02 -11.51 -11.77
C PRO A 38 8.21 -11.08 -13.22
N ALA A 39 7.21 -10.40 -13.79
CA ALA A 39 7.26 -9.97 -15.19
C ALA A 39 6.31 -8.80 -15.47
N HIS A 40 6.71 -7.96 -16.43
CA HIS A 40 5.82 -6.97 -17.06
C HIS A 40 4.91 -7.59 -18.13
N SER A 41 5.18 -8.82 -18.58
CA SER A 41 4.39 -9.46 -19.64
C SER A 41 3.00 -9.82 -19.14
N ILE A 42 1.98 -9.50 -19.93
CA ILE A 42 0.56 -9.74 -19.63
C ILE A 42 0.26 -11.23 -19.34
N PRO A 43 -0.52 -11.56 -18.28
CA PRO A 43 -1.05 -12.90 -18.06
C PRO A 43 -1.87 -13.43 -19.24
N GLY A 44 -1.72 -14.72 -19.57
CA GLY A 44 -2.49 -15.36 -20.66
C GLY A 44 -2.11 -14.93 -22.07
N ASN A 45 -1.07 -14.10 -22.24
CA ASN A 45 -0.65 -13.56 -23.54
C ASN A 45 -1.78 -12.82 -24.30
N LEU A 46 -2.70 -12.22 -23.56
CA LEU A 46 -3.76 -11.38 -24.11
C LEU A 46 -3.18 -10.07 -24.66
N ARG A 47 -3.88 -9.47 -25.62
CA ARG A 47 -3.56 -8.12 -26.08
C ARG A 47 -4.05 -7.09 -25.04
N PRO A 48 -3.32 -5.98 -24.79
CA PRO A 48 -3.70 -4.98 -23.79
C PRO A 48 -5.16 -4.51 -23.90
N GLU A 49 -5.66 -4.27 -25.11
CA GLU A 49 -7.02 -3.83 -25.40
C GLU A 49 -8.11 -4.84 -25.04
N ASN A 50 -7.76 -6.10 -24.79
CA ASN A 50 -8.69 -7.15 -24.38
C ASN A 50 -8.66 -7.38 -22.85
N ILE A 51 -7.91 -6.58 -22.08
CA ILE A 51 -7.73 -6.75 -20.64
C ILE A 51 -8.58 -5.72 -19.89
N PRO A 52 -9.35 -6.14 -18.87
CA PRO A 52 -9.96 -5.17 -17.97
C PRO A 52 -8.86 -4.38 -17.26
N GLN A 53 -8.92 -3.05 -17.33
CA GLN A 53 -8.09 -2.28 -16.42
C GLN A 53 -8.67 -2.41 -15.02
N MET A 54 -8.01 -3.24 -14.20
CA MET A 54 -8.36 -3.41 -12.81
C MET A 54 -7.82 -2.24 -11.98
N ILE A 55 -8.65 -1.68 -11.12
CA ILE A 55 -8.32 -0.64 -10.14
C ILE A 55 -8.46 -1.26 -8.76
N LEU A 56 -7.38 -1.23 -7.99
CA LEU A 56 -7.30 -1.77 -6.64
C LEU A 56 -7.16 -0.61 -5.67
N LEU A 57 -8.30 -0.14 -5.15
CA LEU A 57 -8.33 0.80 -4.03
C LEU A 57 -8.06 0.02 -2.74
N ALA A 58 -7.02 0.40 -2.01
CA ALA A 58 -6.62 -0.27 -0.78
C ALA A 58 -6.42 0.73 0.36
N TYR A 59 -7.22 0.60 1.41
CA TYR A 59 -7.14 1.44 2.61
C TYR A 59 -6.41 0.72 3.73
N ASP A 60 -5.43 1.38 4.33
CA ASP A 60 -4.71 0.85 5.48
C ASP A 60 -5.25 1.49 6.78
N ASP A 61 -4.92 0.83 7.91
CA ASP A 61 -5.25 1.21 9.28
C ASP A 61 -6.69 0.96 9.76
N ALA A 62 -7.02 1.53 10.92
CA ALA A 62 -8.23 1.28 11.66
C ALA A 62 -9.47 1.77 10.90
N VAL A 63 -10.52 0.95 10.90
CA VAL A 63 -11.85 1.35 10.42
C VAL A 63 -12.68 1.79 11.61
N ASN A 64 -13.12 3.04 11.63
CA ASN A 64 -13.88 3.61 12.74
C ASN A 64 -14.71 4.83 12.31
N TRP A 65 -15.27 5.54 13.29
CA TRP A 65 -16.12 6.71 13.04
C TRP A 65 -15.41 7.90 12.38
N ASP A 66 -14.09 8.00 12.49
CA ASP A 66 -13.32 9.12 11.91
C ASP A 66 -13.21 9.00 10.40
N ASN A 67 -13.37 7.80 9.84
CA ASN A 67 -13.25 7.55 8.40
C ASN A 67 -14.49 6.94 7.75
N TRP A 68 -15.48 6.52 8.55
CA TRP A 68 -16.69 5.86 8.04
C TRP A 68 -17.43 6.67 6.97
N HIS A 69 -17.54 7.99 7.13
CA HIS A 69 -18.26 8.84 6.17
C HIS A 69 -17.58 8.92 4.80
N TYR A 70 -16.24 8.80 4.75
CA TYR A 70 -15.53 8.71 3.47
C TYR A 70 -15.91 7.44 2.73
N TYR A 71 -15.93 6.30 3.42
CA TYR A 71 -16.27 5.03 2.82
C TYR A 71 -17.73 4.99 2.36
N LEU A 72 -18.66 5.57 3.12
CA LEU A 72 -20.05 5.70 2.70
C LEU A 72 -20.24 6.61 1.48
N ARG A 73 -19.41 7.65 1.32
CA ARG A 73 -19.46 8.53 0.14
C ARG A 73 -18.89 7.82 -1.09
N LEU A 74 -17.72 7.21 -0.95
CA LEU A 74 -17.00 6.61 -2.08
C LEU A 74 -17.60 5.25 -2.50
N PHE A 75 -18.14 4.50 -1.54
CA PHE A 75 -18.78 3.18 -1.69
C PHE A 75 -20.19 3.20 -1.09
N PRO A 76 -21.15 3.84 -1.80
CA PRO A 76 -22.47 4.10 -1.27
C PRO A 76 -23.25 2.80 -0.98
N PRO A 77 -23.97 2.70 0.15
CA PRO A 77 -24.62 1.44 0.54
C PRO A 77 -25.80 0.98 -0.32
N ASP A 78 -26.25 1.81 -1.26
CA ASP A 78 -27.21 1.40 -2.29
C ASP A 78 -26.53 0.66 -3.46
N GLY A 79 -25.19 0.67 -3.52
CA GLY A 79 -24.39 0.05 -4.57
C GLY A 79 -24.61 0.68 -5.95
N HIS A 80 -24.97 1.96 -6.04
CA HIS A 80 -25.26 2.60 -7.33
C HIS A 80 -24.02 2.74 -8.23
N ARG A 81 -22.81 2.80 -7.65
CA ARG A 81 -21.54 2.79 -8.39
C ARG A 81 -21.20 1.37 -8.79
N LYS A 82 -21.16 1.11 -10.09
CA LYS A 82 -21.07 -0.24 -10.63
C LYS A 82 -19.92 -0.40 -11.60
N ASN A 83 -19.35 -1.60 -11.58
CA ASN A 83 -18.50 -2.10 -12.65
C ASN A 83 -19.35 -2.41 -13.91
N PRO A 84 -18.73 -2.58 -15.08
CA PRO A 84 -19.44 -2.85 -16.34
C PRO A 84 -20.31 -4.13 -16.33
N ASN A 85 -20.02 -5.08 -15.45
CA ASN A 85 -20.85 -6.28 -15.24
C ASN A 85 -22.11 -6.03 -14.38
N GLY A 86 -22.35 -4.79 -13.94
CA GLY A 86 -23.52 -4.39 -13.16
C GLY A 86 -23.38 -4.60 -11.65
N CYS A 87 -22.25 -5.12 -11.18
CA CYS A 87 -21.97 -5.32 -9.76
C CYS A 87 -21.44 -4.04 -9.11
N PRO A 88 -21.73 -3.79 -7.82
CA PRO A 88 -21.13 -2.68 -7.09
C PRO A 88 -19.60 -2.71 -7.15
N ILE A 89 -18.97 -1.54 -7.20
CA ILE A 89 -17.52 -1.44 -7.08
C ILE A 89 -17.04 -1.91 -5.70
N THR A 90 -15.85 -2.48 -5.64
CA THR A 90 -15.27 -3.00 -4.39
C THR A 90 -13.88 -2.40 -4.13
N ALA A 91 -13.44 -2.47 -2.88
CA ALA A 91 -12.12 -2.07 -2.40
C ALA A 91 -11.58 -3.10 -1.40
N SER A 92 -10.31 -2.96 -1.02
CA SER A 92 -9.64 -3.78 -0.01
C SER A 92 -9.27 -2.93 1.20
N PHE A 93 -9.39 -3.47 2.41
CA PHE A 93 -9.09 -2.78 3.66
C PHE A 93 -8.10 -3.62 4.46
N PHE A 94 -6.86 -3.14 4.62
CA PHE A 94 -5.87 -3.75 5.50
C PHE A 94 -6.05 -3.15 6.90
N VAL A 95 -6.72 -3.90 7.78
CA VAL A 95 -7.22 -3.38 9.05
C VAL A 95 -6.26 -3.68 10.19
N SER A 96 -5.85 -2.66 10.93
CA SER A 96 -5.10 -2.81 12.19
C SER A 96 -6.04 -2.93 13.40
N HIS A 97 -5.60 -3.57 14.50
CA HIS A 97 -6.50 -3.80 15.65
C HIS A 97 -6.86 -2.51 16.39
N ASN A 98 -5.86 -1.71 16.71
CA ASN A 98 -6.03 -0.57 17.59
C ASN A 98 -7.01 0.45 17.00
N PHE A 99 -7.97 0.90 17.81
CA PHE A 99 -9.03 1.85 17.44
C PHE A 99 -10.05 1.38 16.39
N THR A 100 -10.01 0.11 15.97
CA THR A 100 -10.98 -0.44 15.00
C THR A 100 -12.34 -0.75 15.63
N ASP A 101 -13.39 -0.33 14.95
CA ASP A 101 -14.77 -0.78 15.18
C ASP A 101 -15.06 -2.01 14.30
N TYR A 102 -14.99 -3.20 14.89
CA TYR A 102 -15.22 -4.45 14.16
C TYR A 102 -16.66 -4.62 13.65
N CYS A 103 -17.64 -3.87 14.19
CA CYS A 103 -18.97 -3.83 13.59
C CYS A 103 -18.92 -3.15 12.22
N MET A 104 -18.16 -2.07 12.07
CA MET A 104 -17.98 -1.42 10.76
C MET A 104 -17.21 -2.28 9.78
N VAL A 105 -16.16 -2.98 10.25
CA VAL A 105 -15.42 -3.96 9.43
C VAL A 105 -16.35 -5.06 8.92
N LYS A 106 -17.22 -5.60 9.78
CA LYS A 106 -18.25 -6.56 9.39
C LYS A 106 -19.16 -6.03 8.29
N LYS A 107 -19.57 -4.75 8.38
CA LYS A 107 -20.39 -4.13 7.34
C LYS A 107 -19.65 -3.97 6.01
N LEU A 108 -18.37 -3.59 6.03
CA LEU A 108 -17.56 -3.53 4.80
C LEU A 108 -17.49 -4.90 4.13
N HIS A 109 -17.17 -5.95 4.91
CA HIS A 109 -17.13 -7.32 4.41
C HIS A 109 -18.47 -7.79 3.84
N ALA A 110 -19.58 -7.56 4.56
CA ALA A 110 -20.93 -7.89 4.09
C ALA A 110 -21.34 -7.12 2.80
N ARG A 111 -20.67 -6.01 2.48
CA ARG A 111 -20.83 -5.27 1.22
C ARG A 111 -19.94 -5.77 0.08
N GLY A 112 -19.19 -6.85 0.30
CA GLY A 112 -18.28 -7.43 -0.68
C GLY A 112 -16.91 -6.77 -0.73
N MET A 113 -16.56 -5.91 0.24
CA MET A 113 -15.20 -5.39 0.37
C MET A 113 -14.28 -6.48 0.91
N GLU A 114 -13.05 -6.50 0.44
CA GLU A 114 -12.03 -7.42 0.96
C GLU A 114 -11.45 -6.87 2.27
N ILE A 115 -11.30 -7.74 3.27
CA ILE A 115 -10.66 -7.42 4.55
C ILE A 115 -9.34 -8.19 4.64
N GLY A 116 -8.24 -7.43 4.62
CA GLY A 116 -6.89 -7.88 4.85
C GLY A 116 -6.40 -7.54 6.25
N ASP A 117 -5.30 -8.16 6.64
CA ASP A 117 -4.67 -7.99 7.94
C ASP A 117 -3.55 -6.92 7.88
N HIS A 118 -3.56 -6.01 8.87
CA HIS A 118 -2.56 -4.96 9.05
C HIS A 118 -2.03 -4.89 10.48
N SER A 119 -1.82 -6.04 11.09
CA SER A 119 -1.27 -6.22 12.44
C SER A 119 -2.18 -5.83 13.59
N VAL A 120 -1.78 -6.23 14.80
CA VAL A 120 -2.46 -5.82 16.03
C VAL A 120 -2.02 -4.41 16.40
N SER A 121 -0.73 -4.22 16.61
CA SER A 121 -0.22 -3.05 17.31
C SER A 121 0.01 -1.85 16.40
N HIS A 122 0.31 -2.08 15.12
CA HIS A 122 0.93 -1.09 14.25
C HIS A 122 2.12 -0.38 14.94
N GLN A 123 2.96 -1.18 15.63
CA GLN A 123 3.98 -0.73 16.56
C GLN A 123 5.00 0.24 15.94
N LEU A 124 5.29 1.31 16.70
CA LEU A 124 6.43 2.18 16.47
C LEU A 124 7.63 1.77 17.34
N PRO A 125 8.87 2.08 16.91
CA PRO A 125 9.24 2.67 15.62
C PRO A 125 9.24 1.64 14.48
N ARG A 126 9.32 2.11 13.22
CA ARG A 126 9.44 1.25 12.02
C ARG A 126 10.48 0.14 12.16
N MET A 127 11.63 0.45 12.76
CA MET A 127 12.74 -0.50 12.95
C MET A 127 12.37 -1.75 13.74
N TRP A 128 11.35 -1.68 14.61
CA TRP A 128 10.86 -2.87 15.32
C TRP A 128 10.41 -3.96 14.33
N TRP A 129 9.74 -3.59 13.23
CA TRP A 129 9.30 -4.53 12.19
C TRP A 129 10.46 -5.15 11.41
N THR A 130 11.55 -4.42 11.24
CA THR A 130 12.78 -4.92 10.57
C THR A 130 13.41 -6.08 11.36
N ASP A 131 13.41 -5.92 12.69
CA ASP A 131 14.07 -6.81 13.64
C ASP A 131 13.11 -7.83 14.27
N ALA A 132 11.81 -7.73 13.97
CA ALA A 132 10.77 -8.61 14.48
C ALA A 132 11.12 -10.08 14.16
N SER A 133 11.09 -10.91 15.20
CA SER A 133 11.30 -12.35 15.07
C SER A 133 10.05 -13.03 14.50
N LYS A 134 10.18 -14.30 14.07
CA LYS A 134 9.01 -15.10 13.69
C LYS A 134 7.92 -15.09 14.76
N SER A 135 8.29 -15.19 16.04
CA SER A 135 7.32 -15.17 17.15
C SER A 135 6.62 -13.83 17.29
N ASP A 136 7.31 -12.71 17.03
CA ASP A 136 6.69 -11.39 17.04
C ASP A 136 5.71 -11.25 15.88
N MET A 137 6.11 -11.75 14.69
CA MET A 137 5.24 -11.79 13.51
C MET A 137 4.02 -12.69 13.72
N GLU A 138 4.14 -13.84 14.39
CA GLU A 138 2.98 -14.67 14.76
C GLU A 138 2.00 -13.92 15.67
N GLN A 139 2.51 -13.13 16.63
CA GLN A 139 1.66 -12.32 17.50
C GLN A 139 0.96 -11.20 16.75
N GLU A 140 1.64 -10.52 15.83
CA GLU A 140 1.05 -9.42 15.08
C GLU A 140 0.07 -9.89 13.99
N VAL A 141 0.46 -10.94 13.25
CA VAL A 141 -0.32 -11.46 12.13
C VAL A 141 -1.47 -12.34 12.63
N LEU A 142 -1.19 -13.39 13.39
CA LEU A 142 -2.22 -14.41 13.65
C LEU A 142 -3.27 -13.94 14.64
N VAL A 143 -2.89 -13.09 15.61
CA VAL A 143 -3.84 -12.51 16.56
C VAL A 143 -4.75 -11.52 15.86
N GLN A 144 -4.25 -10.69 14.94
CA GLN A 144 -5.12 -9.77 14.21
C GLN A 144 -6.05 -10.52 13.25
N ARG A 145 -5.56 -11.52 12.51
CA ARG A 145 -6.42 -12.38 11.69
C ARG A 145 -7.53 -13.02 12.51
N LYS A 146 -7.20 -13.50 13.72
CA LYS A 146 -8.18 -14.03 14.68
C LYS A 146 -9.18 -12.96 15.14
N HIS A 147 -8.73 -11.75 15.45
CA HIS A 147 -9.63 -10.66 15.81
C HIS A 147 -10.59 -10.29 14.68
N LEU A 148 -10.11 -10.16 13.44
CA LEU A 148 -10.94 -9.92 12.27
C LEU A 148 -11.99 -11.04 12.11
N ALA A 149 -11.58 -12.30 12.28
CA ALA A 149 -12.50 -13.43 12.17
C ALA A 149 -13.57 -13.41 13.28
N GLU A 150 -13.16 -13.32 14.54
CA GLU A 150 -14.06 -13.47 15.68
C GLU A 150 -14.89 -12.21 15.96
N LYS A 151 -14.28 -11.02 15.91
CA LYS A 151 -14.92 -9.76 16.30
C LYS A 151 -15.75 -9.16 15.17
N ALA A 152 -15.33 -9.31 13.91
CA ALA A 152 -16.13 -8.90 12.74
C ALA A 152 -16.97 -10.06 12.16
N ASN A 153 -16.86 -11.28 12.69
CA ASN A 153 -17.59 -12.46 12.21
C ASN A 153 -17.35 -12.70 10.70
N ILE A 154 -16.08 -12.67 10.31
CA ILE A 154 -15.61 -12.95 8.96
C ILE A 154 -15.02 -14.37 8.95
N PRO A 155 -15.35 -15.23 7.97
CA PRO A 155 -14.69 -16.52 7.86
C PRO A 155 -13.17 -16.35 7.72
N ILE A 156 -12.39 -17.09 8.51
CA ILE A 156 -10.93 -16.88 8.60
C ILE A 156 -10.21 -17.15 7.27
N GLU A 157 -10.79 -18.00 6.43
CA GLU A 157 -10.39 -18.33 5.07
C GLU A 157 -10.63 -17.20 4.04
N GLU A 158 -11.44 -16.20 4.39
CA GLU A 158 -11.66 -14.99 3.59
C GLU A 158 -10.67 -13.87 3.93
N ILE A 159 -10.00 -13.95 5.07
CA ILE A 159 -8.92 -13.03 5.46
C ILE A 159 -7.60 -13.54 4.86
N ARG A 160 -7.37 -13.21 3.59
CA ARG A 160 -6.33 -13.84 2.74
C ARG A 160 -5.06 -13.01 2.58
N GLY A 161 -5.18 -11.70 2.77
CA GLY A 161 -4.14 -10.73 2.52
C GLY A 161 -3.46 -10.25 3.79
N TRP A 162 -2.16 -10.00 3.69
CA TRP A 162 -1.38 -9.27 4.68
C TRP A 162 -0.72 -8.04 4.04
N ARG A 163 -0.62 -6.97 4.81
CA ARG A 163 0.28 -5.85 4.53
C ARG A 163 0.97 -5.45 5.83
N SER A 164 2.30 -5.36 5.84
CA SER A 164 3.01 -4.91 7.03
C SER A 164 2.86 -3.40 7.23
N PRO A 165 2.72 -2.92 8.48
CA PRO A 165 2.89 -1.52 8.83
C PRO A 165 4.15 -0.90 8.22
N PHE A 166 4.01 0.33 7.74
CA PHE A 166 5.07 1.12 7.08
C PHE A 166 5.67 0.46 5.82
N LEU A 167 5.01 -0.53 5.24
CA LEU A 167 5.55 -1.40 4.19
C LEU A 167 6.89 -2.04 4.56
N GLN A 168 7.12 -2.29 5.86
CA GLN A 168 8.36 -2.86 6.37
C GLN A 168 8.26 -4.40 6.41
N PRO A 169 8.97 -5.13 5.52
CA PRO A 169 9.02 -6.58 5.61
C PRO A 169 9.96 -7.04 6.75
N ALA A 170 9.78 -8.29 7.18
CA ALA A 170 10.62 -8.94 8.21
C ALA A 170 11.36 -10.19 7.67
N GLY A 171 11.66 -10.24 6.38
CA GLY A 171 12.34 -11.36 5.75
C GLY A 171 11.60 -12.69 5.94
N ASP A 172 12.34 -13.79 6.05
CA ASP A 172 11.74 -15.11 6.22
C ASP A 172 10.92 -15.27 7.52
N ASP A 173 11.12 -14.39 8.51
CA ASP A 173 10.33 -14.39 9.76
C ASP A 173 8.86 -14.04 9.48
N LEU A 174 8.58 -13.06 8.61
CA LEU A 174 7.21 -12.76 8.16
C LEU A 174 6.69 -13.81 7.16
N PHE A 175 7.46 -14.08 6.10
CA PHE A 175 6.94 -14.86 4.97
C PHE A 175 6.68 -16.33 5.34
N SER A 176 7.42 -16.90 6.31
CA SER A 176 7.11 -18.22 6.87
C SER A 176 5.79 -18.24 7.63
N VAL A 177 5.47 -17.20 8.41
CA VAL A 177 4.19 -17.09 9.11
C VAL A 177 3.03 -17.02 8.12
N LEU A 178 3.15 -16.19 7.09
CA LEU A 178 2.11 -16.08 6.05
C LEU A 178 1.88 -17.43 5.35
N TYR A 179 2.97 -18.08 4.94
CA TYR A 179 2.91 -19.35 4.21
C TYR A 179 2.35 -20.50 5.07
N GLU A 180 2.88 -20.69 6.28
CA GLU A 180 2.46 -21.77 7.19
C GLU A 180 1.00 -21.63 7.66
N ASN A 181 0.44 -20.42 7.58
CA ASN A 181 -0.92 -20.13 8.00
C ASN A 181 -1.88 -19.84 6.83
N ASN A 182 -1.56 -20.30 5.62
CA ASN A 182 -2.45 -20.22 4.45
C ASN A 182 -2.94 -18.79 4.12
N PHE A 183 -2.06 -17.79 4.24
CA PHE A 183 -2.29 -16.52 3.56
C PHE A 183 -2.10 -16.71 2.05
N THR A 184 -2.90 -16.00 1.25
CA THR A 184 -2.81 -16.09 -0.21
C THR A 184 -1.77 -15.13 -0.76
N TYR A 185 -1.66 -13.94 -0.17
CA TYR A 185 -0.76 -12.91 -0.68
C TYR A 185 -0.22 -11.97 0.40
N ASP A 186 0.97 -11.44 0.12
CA ASP A 186 1.56 -10.26 0.77
C ASP A 186 1.41 -9.04 -0.15
N ALA A 187 1.09 -7.88 0.43
CA ALA A 187 1.00 -6.60 -0.27
C ALA A 187 1.94 -5.54 0.34
N THR A 188 3.12 -5.96 0.80
CA THR A 188 4.12 -5.14 1.49
C THR A 188 5.26 -4.74 0.55
N MET A 189 5.71 -5.67 -0.31
CA MET A 189 6.96 -5.51 -1.08
C MET A 189 6.85 -4.39 -2.11
N THR A 190 7.72 -3.37 -2.00
CA THR A 190 7.72 -2.20 -2.89
C THR A 190 8.49 -2.43 -4.19
N TYR A 191 8.06 -1.77 -5.26
CA TYR A 191 8.71 -1.81 -6.57
C TYR A 191 8.86 -0.40 -7.18
N SER A 192 10.09 0.12 -7.18
CA SER A 192 10.42 1.52 -7.53
C SER A 192 10.67 1.81 -9.01
N PHE A 193 10.33 0.89 -9.93
CA PHE A 193 10.84 0.91 -11.31
C PHE A 193 9.96 1.50 -12.44
N PRO A 194 8.79 2.13 -12.25
CA PRO A 194 8.25 2.95 -13.33
C PRO A 194 9.14 4.20 -13.46
N LYS A 195 9.97 4.26 -14.52
CA LYS A 195 10.86 5.40 -14.79
C LYS A 195 10.08 6.68 -15.11
N ASN A 196 8.84 6.53 -15.60
CA ASN A 196 7.91 7.59 -15.97
C ASN A 196 6.50 7.01 -16.21
N LEU A 197 5.55 7.87 -16.60
CA LEU A 197 4.15 7.51 -16.90
C LEU A 197 3.94 6.60 -18.13
N TYR A 198 4.99 6.23 -18.86
CA TYR A 198 4.88 5.36 -20.05
C TYR A 198 5.50 3.97 -19.81
N SER A 199 6.09 3.74 -18.64
CA SER A 199 6.75 2.48 -18.32
C SER A 199 5.74 1.38 -17.99
N PRO A 200 5.91 0.16 -18.53
CA PRO A 200 5.03 -0.95 -18.19
C PRO A 200 5.16 -1.29 -16.70
N VAL A 201 4.04 -1.74 -16.11
CA VAL A 201 3.92 -1.95 -14.67
C VAL A 201 4.08 -3.44 -14.33
N LEU A 202 4.72 -3.73 -13.19
CA LEU A 202 4.93 -5.10 -12.75
C LEU A 202 3.60 -5.75 -12.35
N TRP A 203 3.33 -6.93 -12.90
CA TRP A 203 2.18 -7.74 -12.50
C TRP A 203 2.49 -8.53 -11.21
N PRO A 204 1.48 -8.92 -10.41
CA PRO A 204 1.70 -9.78 -9.25
C PRO A 204 2.37 -11.10 -9.65
N PHE A 205 3.12 -11.70 -8.74
CA PHE A 205 3.92 -12.90 -8.98
C PHE A 205 3.96 -13.77 -7.73
N THR A 206 4.45 -15.00 -7.84
CA THR A 206 4.56 -15.93 -6.71
C THR A 206 6.00 -16.14 -6.25
N LEU A 207 6.17 -16.61 -5.01
CA LEU A 207 7.48 -16.88 -4.42
C LEU A 207 7.99 -18.32 -4.63
N ASP A 208 7.44 -19.06 -5.60
CA ASP A 208 7.90 -20.42 -5.96
C ASP A 208 9.40 -20.50 -6.27
N PHE A 209 9.94 -19.44 -6.88
CA PHE A 209 11.35 -19.32 -7.22
C PHE A 209 12.10 -18.34 -6.32
N GLY A 210 11.49 -17.94 -5.20
CA GLY A 210 12.02 -16.94 -4.27
C GLY A 210 11.85 -15.51 -4.77
N TYR A 211 12.22 -14.54 -3.93
CA TYR A 211 12.15 -13.12 -4.29
C TYR A 211 13.41 -12.72 -5.07
N THR A 212 13.25 -12.47 -6.37
CA THR A 212 14.37 -12.19 -7.30
C THR A 212 14.48 -10.72 -7.72
N LEU A 213 13.60 -9.87 -7.21
CA LEU A 213 13.63 -8.43 -7.47
C LEU A 213 14.58 -7.71 -6.50
N VAL A 214 14.88 -6.45 -6.81
CA VAL A 214 15.65 -5.59 -5.90
C VAL A 214 14.88 -5.45 -4.59
N CYS A 215 15.59 -5.67 -3.49
CA CYS A 215 15.08 -5.47 -2.14
C CYS A 215 15.14 -3.97 -1.79
N ASN A 216 14.04 -3.25 -2.03
CA ASN A 216 13.99 -1.80 -1.80
C ASN A 216 13.93 -1.45 -0.31
N ILE A 217 13.26 -2.28 0.49
CA ILE A 217 13.18 -2.16 1.94
C ILE A 217 13.62 -3.52 2.52
N ALA A 218 14.77 -3.54 3.20
CA ALA A 218 15.27 -4.75 3.86
C ALA A 218 14.50 -4.98 5.18
N ARG A 219 14.22 -6.23 5.58
CA ARG A 219 14.73 -7.51 5.05
C ARG A 219 13.71 -8.18 4.10
N CYS A 220 14.12 -8.54 2.90
CA CYS A 220 13.30 -9.33 1.95
C CYS A 220 13.49 -10.85 2.19
N PRO A 221 12.48 -11.70 1.87
CA PRO A 221 12.59 -13.14 2.07
C PRO A 221 13.71 -13.74 1.22
N GLN A 222 14.45 -14.70 1.79
CA GLN A 222 15.54 -15.40 1.10
C GLN A 222 15.15 -16.83 0.70
N LYS A 223 14.12 -17.40 1.35
CA LYS A 223 13.56 -18.71 1.02
C LYS A 223 12.49 -18.62 -0.08
N LYS A 224 12.08 -19.80 -0.55
CA LYS A 224 10.98 -20.00 -1.51
C LYS A 224 9.70 -20.29 -0.73
N TYR A 225 8.58 -19.71 -1.18
CA TYR A 225 7.25 -19.92 -0.61
C TYR A 225 6.25 -20.19 -1.77
N PRO A 226 6.24 -21.42 -2.31
CA PRO A 226 5.44 -21.76 -3.50
C PRO A 226 3.96 -21.43 -3.36
N GLY A 227 3.38 -20.76 -4.36
CA GLY A 227 1.98 -20.35 -4.35
C GLY A 227 1.63 -19.14 -3.47
N LEU A 228 2.56 -18.63 -2.64
CA LEU A 228 2.35 -17.35 -1.95
C LEU A 228 2.59 -16.20 -2.93
N TRP A 229 1.57 -15.36 -3.12
CA TRP A 229 1.62 -14.24 -4.05
C TRP A 229 2.25 -13.00 -3.41
N ILE A 230 3.03 -12.27 -4.20
CA ILE A 230 3.41 -10.89 -3.95
C ILE A 230 2.53 -10.02 -4.82
N LEU A 231 1.78 -9.14 -4.17
CA LEU A 231 1.14 -7.99 -4.76
C LEU A 231 2.11 -6.79 -4.64
N PRO A 232 2.93 -6.51 -5.67
CA PRO A 232 3.95 -5.49 -5.53
C PRO A 232 3.32 -4.11 -5.33
N VAL A 233 3.77 -3.38 -4.31
CA VAL A 233 3.46 -1.96 -4.14
C VAL A 233 4.27 -1.18 -5.16
N VAL A 234 3.71 -1.07 -6.36
CA VAL A 234 4.32 -0.29 -7.45
C VAL A 234 4.10 1.18 -7.16
N VAL A 235 5.20 1.95 -7.08
CA VAL A 235 5.12 3.38 -6.78
C VAL A 235 4.32 4.15 -7.81
N LEU A 236 3.54 5.10 -7.32
CA LEU A 236 2.91 6.16 -8.08
C LEU A 236 3.94 7.25 -8.39
N MET A 237 3.63 8.12 -9.34
CA MET A 237 4.30 9.41 -9.49
C MET A 237 3.39 10.52 -8.95
N ASP A 238 3.98 11.51 -8.27
CA ASP A 238 3.25 12.69 -7.83
C ASP A 238 2.59 13.47 -9.00
N TYR A 239 1.75 14.47 -8.69
CA TYR A 239 1.03 15.23 -9.71
C TYR A 239 1.94 16.00 -10.70
N ARG A 240 3.17 16.32 -10.27
CA ARG A 240 4.22 16.98 -11.06
C ARG A 240 5.06 16.00 -11.89
N GLU A 241 4.86 14.70 -11.69
CA GLU A 241 5.61 13.60 -12.28
C GLU A 241 7.11 13.62 -11.94
N GLN A 242 7.46 14.13 -10.75
CA GLN A 242 8.86 14.34 -10.35
C GLN A 242 9.37 13.32 -9.33
N LYS A 243 8.54 12.96 -8.35
CA LYS A 243 8.92 12.04 -7.28
C LYS A 243 7.98 10.83 -7.23
N PRO A 244 8.54 9.63 -7.02
CA PRO A 244 7.74 8.46 -6.76
C PRO A 244 7.19 8.46 -5.31
N CYS A 245 6.08 7.77 -5.09
CA CYS A 245 5.48 7.56 -3.78
C CYS A 245 4.75 6.20 -3.72
N ALA A 246 4.86 5.50 -2.60
CA ALA A 246 4.22 4.18 -2.42
C ALA A 246 2.72 4.29 -2.10
N TYR A 247 2.34 5.38 -1.45
CA TYR A 247 0.96 5.75 -1.10
C TYR A 247 0.55 7.04 -1.79
N VAL A 248 -0.74 7.20 -2.01
CA VAL A 248 -1.38 8.43 -2.51
C VAL A 248 -1.08 9.61 -1.58
N ASP A 249 -0.99 9.36 -0.28
CA ASP A 249 -0.80 10.34 0.78
C ASP A 249 0.64 10.59 1.20
N ASP A 250 1.59 9.83 0.65
CA ASP A 250 3.03 9.93 0.93
C ASP A 250 3.81 10.47 -0.27
N CYS A 251 3.13 11.20 -1.15
CA CYS A 251 3.77 11.89 -2.26
C CYS A 251 4.42 13.20 -1.79
N ALA A 252 5.74 13.30 -1.97
CA ALA A 252 6.52 14.47 -1.54
C ALA A 252 5.95 15.81 -2.03
N ASN A 253 5.42 15.85 -3.27
CA ASN A 253 4.68 16.99 -3.78
C ASN A 253 3.18 16.80 -3.54
N MET A 254 2.70 17.26 -2.40
CA MET A 254 1.27 17.17 -2.05
C MET A 254 0.41 18.06 -2.95
N PRO A 255 -0.73 17.55 -3.47
CA PRO A 255 -1.69 18.36 -4.22
C PRO A 255 -2.27 19.51 -3.38
N ARG A 256 -2.40 20.70 -3.99
CA ARG A 256 -2.87 21.92 -3.31
C ARG A 256 -4.34 22.25 -3.57
N ASP A 257 -4.92 21.61 -4.57
CA ASP A 257 -6.32 21.79 -4.96
C ASP A 257 -6.88 20.50 -5.57
N LYS A 258 -8.19 20.53 -5.89
CA LYS A 258 -8.92 19.39 -6.47
C LYS A 258 -8.31 18.97 -7.81
N TYR A 259 -7.87 19.92 -8.63
CA TYR A 259 -7.34 19.62 -9.96
C TYR A 259 -6.01 18.88 -9.85
N GLU A 260 -5.08 19.34 -9.02
CA GLU A 260 -3.80 18.65 -8.80
C GLU A 260 -4.01 17.25 -8.20
N ALA A 261 -4.97 17.10 -7.27
CA ALA A 261 -5.29 15.81 -6.67
C ALA A 261 -5.86 14.84 -7.72
N TYR A 262 -6.80 15.30 -8.54
CA TYR A 262 -7.36 14.52 -9.63
C TYR A 262 -6.30 14.16 -10.68
N GLN A 263 -5.42 15.10 -11.05
CA GLN A 263 -4.34 14.85 -12.01
C GLN A 263 -3.38 13.78 -11.51
N MET A 264 -3.06 13.75 -10.22
CA MET A 264 -2.22 12.69 -9.64
C MET A 264 -2.84 11.31 -9.86
N LEU A 265 -4.13 11.14 -9.54
CA LEU A 265 -4.85 9.88 -9.73
C LEU A 265 -4.95 9.51 -11.22
N TRP A 266 -5.38 10.47 -12.05
CA TRP A 266 -5.64 10.28 -13.47
C TRP A 266 -4.39 9.91 -14.27
N LYS A 267 -3.26 10.56 -14.01
CA LYS A 267 -2.00 10.29 -14.71
C LYS A 267 -1.45 8.90 -14.41
N ASN A 268 -1.51 8.48 -13.15
CA ASN A 268 -1.10 7.12 -12.77
C ASN A 268 -2.04 6.06 -13.35
N PHE A 269 -3.35 6.34 -13.43
CA PHE A 269 -4.28 5.50 -14.18
C PHE A 269 -3.89 5.37 -15.65
N LEU A 270 -3.61 6.48 -16.33
CA LEU A 270 -3.22 6.46 -17.75
C LEU A 270 -1.94 5.65 -18.00
N ARG A 271 -0.98 5.65 -17.07
CA ARG A 271 0.23 4.80 -17.18
C ARG A 271 -0.13 3.33 -17.31
N ASN A 272 -0.94 2.81 -16.40
CA ASN A 272 -1.37 1.41 -16.41
C ASN A 272 -2.26 1.13 -17.63
N TYR A 273 -3.24 2.00 -17.87
CA TYR A 273 -4.26 1.83 -18.91
C TYR A 273 -3.70 1.84 -20.33
N ARG A 274 -2.67 2.66 -20.60
CA ARG A 274 -2.04 2.80 -21.93
C ARG A 274 -0.84 1.89 -22.16
N SER A 275 -0.35 1.20 -21.13
CA SER A 275 0.79 0.29 -21.25
C SER A 275 0.34 -1.17 -21.30
N ASN A 276 0.63 -1.95 -20.25
CA ASN A 276 0.38 -3.38 -20.18
C ASN A 276 -0.85 -3.74 -19.35
N ARG A 277 -1.68 -2.76 -18.94
CA ARG A 277 -2.93 -2.95 -18.19
C ARG A 277 -2.77 -3.71 -16.88
N ALA A 278 -1.57 -3.71 -16.28
CA ALA A 278 -1.40 -4.22 -14.93
C ALA A 278 -2.34 -3.50 -13.96
N PRO A 279 -2.80 -4.16 -12.87
CA PRO A 279 -3.69 -3.54 -11.91
C PRO A 279 -3.10 -2.21 -11.41
N LEU A 280 -3.92 -1.17 -11.34
CA LEU A 280 -3.52 0.08 -10.72
C LEU A 280 -3.78 -0.04 -9.22
N TYR A 281 -2.70 -0.05 -8.43
CA TYR A 281 -2.77 -0.02 -6.97
C TYR A 281 -2.83 1.44 -6.52
N LEU A 282 -3.90 1.80 -5.81
CA LEU A 282 -4.00 3.07 -5.11
C LEU A 282 -4.10 2.75 -3.63
N ASN A 283 -2.93 2.70 -2.98
CA ASN A 283 -2.83 2.51 -1.53
C ASN A 283 -2.93 3.88 -0.87
N LEU A 284 -3.79 4.01 0.13
CA LEU A 284 -3.96 5.26 0.87
C LEU A 284 -4.40 5.05 2.30
N HIS A 285 -4.05 6.01 3.16
CA HIS A 285 -4.63 6.12 4.49
C HIS A 285 -5.83 7.07 4.45
N SER A 286 -6.85 6.79 5.26
CA SER A 286 -8.04 7.63 5.36
C SER A 286 -7.78 9.13 5.68
N PRO A 287 -6.72 9.53 6.41
CA PRO A 287 -6.45 10.95 6.65
C PRO A 287 -6.27 11.81 5.39
N TRP A 288 -5.86 11.23 4.26
CA TRP A 288 -5.80 11.94 2.98
C TRP A 288 -7.16 12.45 2.51
N LEU A 289 -8.24 11.78 2.93
CA LEU A 289 -9.60 12.16 2.59
C LEU A 289 -10.18 13.24 3.53
N ASN A 290 -9.44 13.64 4.58
CA ASN A 290 -9.85 14.75 5.46
C ASN A 290 -9.90 16.09 4.75
N THR A 291 -9.18 16.23 3.63
CA THR A 291 -9.18 17.45 2.84
C THR A 291 -10.28 17.37 1.79
N ASP A 292 -11.26 18.28 1.85
CA ASP A 292 -12.44 18.27 0.98
C ASP A 292 -12.10 18.13 -0.51
N TYR A 293 -11.09 18.87 -0.99
CA TYR A 293 -10.71 18.83 -2.40
C TYR A 293 -10.03 17.51 -2.82
N GLN A 294 -9.41 16.79 -1.88
CA GLN A 294 -8.80 15.47 -2.14
C GLN A 294 -9.89 14.40 -2.19
N LEU A 295 -10.85 14.47 -1.26
CA LEU A 295 -12.05 13.62 -1.28
C LEU A 295 -12.86 13.84 -2.56
N ASP A 296 -13.13 15.10 -2.93
CA ASP A 296 -13.85 15.44 -4.16
C ASP A 296 -13.10 14.97 -5.42
N ALA A 297 -11.77 15.00 -5.42
CA ALA A 297 -10.95 14.50 -6.52
C ALA A 297 -11.02 12.97 -6.63
N MET A 298 -10.96 12.25 -5.51
CA MET A 298 -11.14 10.79 -5.48
C MET A 298 -12.55 10.40 -5.94
N ASP A 299 -13.54 11.15 -5.51
CA ASP A 299 -14.94 10.94 -5.87
C ASP A 299 -15.16 11.09 -7.37
N GLU A 300 -14.68 12.19 -7.96
CA GLU A 300 -14.73 12.44 -9.40
C GLU A 300 -13.91 11.41 -10.19
N PHE A 301 -12.76 10.97 -9.66
CA PHE A 301 -11.94 9.93 -10.27
C PHE A 301 -12.68 8.59 -10.34
N ILE A 302 -13.33 8.17 -9.25
CA ILE A 302 -14.14 6.94 -9.23
C ILE A 302 -15.32 7.07 -10.19
N GLU A 303 -16.07 8.18 -10.13
CA GLU A 303 -17.19 8.44 -11.04
C GLU A 303 -16.74 8.34 -12.51
N LYS A 304 -15.63 8.99 -12.86
CA LYS A 304 -15.08 8.95 -14.21
C LYS A 304 -14.72 7.53 -14.64
N LEU A 305 -14.07 6.74 -13.79
CA LEU A 305 -13.66 5.39 -14.12
C LEU A 305 -14.83 4.41 -14.21
N THR A 306 -15.87 4.57 -13.38
CA THR A 306 -17.11 3.78 -13.51
C THR A 306 -17.90 4.07 -14.78
N SER A 307 -17.61 5.17 -15.48
CA SER A 307 -18.20 5.46 -16.81
C SER A 307 -17.52 4.72 -17.98
N LEU A 308 -16.42 4.01 -17.73
CA LEU A 308 -15.65 3.29 -18.76
C LEU A 308 -16.04 1.80 -18.77
N GLU A 309 -16.35 1.27 -19.95
CA GLU A 309 -16.87 -0.10 -20.13
C GLU A 309 -15.80 -1.20 -19.92
N ASP A 310 -14.52 -0.81 -19.85
CA ASP A 310 -13.37 -1.72 -19.74
C ASP A 310 -12.55 -1.54 -18.46
N VAL A 311 -13.06 -0.78 -17.48
CA VAL A 311 -12.42 -0.53 -16.19
C VAL A 311 -13.23 -1.16 -15.06
N TYR A 312 -12.54 -1.84 -14.14
CA TYR A 312 -13.16 -2.58 -13.05
C TYR A 312 -12.50 -2.23 -11.71
N PHE A 313 -13.27 -1.73 -10.75
CA PHE A 313 -12.88 -1.64 -9.35
C PHE A 313 -13.15 -2.97 -8.67
N VAL A 314 -12.08 -3.72 -8.39
CA VAL A 314 -12.14 -5.07 -7.85
C VAL A 314 -11.30 -5.18 -6.58
N THR A 315 -11.58 -6.18 -5.77
CA THR A 315 -10.72 -6.54 -4.65
C THR A 315 -9.37 -7.10 -5.15
N ILE A 316 -8.37 -7.12 -4.28
CA ILE A 316 -7.06 -7.71 -4.59
C ILE A 316 -7.22 -9.20 -4.89
N THR A 317 -8.00 -9.92 -4.09
CA THR A 317 -8.34 -11.33 -4.31
C THR A 317 -8.92 -11.55 -5.69
N GLN A 318 -9.88 -10.72 -6.12
CA GLN A 318 -10.48 -10.82 -7.46
C GLN A 318 -9.45 -10.59 -8.56
N ALA A 319 -8.58 -9.60 -8.44
CA ALA A 319 -7.54 -9.37 -9.43
C ALA A 319 -6.52 -10.52 -9.50
N LEU A 320 -6.19 -11.16 -8.37
CA LEU A 320 -5.38 -12.38 -8.37
C LEU A 320 -6.11 -13.55 -9.04
N GLN A 321 -7.40 -13.73 -8.78
CA GLN A 321 -8.22 -14.76 -9.45
C GLN A 321 -8.28 -14.54 -10.98
N TRP A 322 -8.42 -13.29 -11.43
CA TRP A 322 -8.31 -12.96 -12.85
C TRP A 322 -6.91 -13.31 -13.38
N GLN A 323 -5.85 -12.98 -12.65
CA GLN A 323 -4.50 -13.31 -13.10
C GLN A 323 -4.22 -14.82 -13.16
N MET A 324 -4.80 -15.60 -12.24
CA MET A 324 -4.73 -17.06 -12.23
C MET A 324 -5.43 -17.68 -13.43
N ASN A 325 -6.54 -17.08 -13.87
CA ASN A 325 -7.30 -17.50 -15.05
C ASN A 325 -7.66 -16.29 -15.94
N PRO A 326 -6.69 -15.77 -16.72
CA PRO A 326 -6.86 -14.53 -17.49
C PRO A 326 -8.03 -14.63 -18.46
N THR A 327 -9.05 -13.81 -18.23
CA THR A 327 -10.31 -13.82 -18.99
C THR A 327 -10.45 -12.51 -19.78
N PRO A 328 -10.61 -12.54 -21.11
CA PRO A 328 -10.69 -11.32 -21.91
C PRO A 328 -12.00 -10.55 -21.65
N LEU A 329 -12.00 -9.24 -21.93
CA LEU A 329 -13.12 -8.32 -21.68
C LEU A 329 -14.49 -8.83 -22.16
N ASN A 330 -14.54 -9.46 -23.33
CA ASN A 330 -15.76 -10.00 -23.93
C ASN A 330 -16.34 -11.22 -23.20
N GLU A 331 -15.56 -11.85 -22.31
CA GLU A 331 -15.94 -13.03 -21.53
C GLU A 331 -16.10 -12.72 -20.02
N LEU A 332 -15.72 -11.51 -19.58
CA LEU A 332 -15.78 -11.12 -18.16
C LEU A 332 -17.18 -11.10 -17.57
N LYS A 333 -18.21 -10.94 -18.40
CA LYS A 333 -19.59 -10.97 -17.93
C LYS A 333 -19.94 -12.28 -17.24
N ASP A 334 -19.32 -13.38 -17.65
CA ASP A 334 -19.55 -14.72 -17.10
C ASP A 334 -18.38 -15.19 -16.21
N PHE A 335 -17.41 -14.30 -15.93
CA PHE A 335 -16.27 -14.62 -15.07
C PHE A 335 -16.73 -14.69 -13.61
N GLU A 336 -16.90 -15.92 -13.10
CA GLU A 336 -17.38 -16.23 -11.74
C GLU A 336 -16.75 -15.36 -10.63
N PRO A 337 -15.42 -15.17 -10.56
CA PRO A 337 -14.81 -14.34 -9.52
C PRO A 337 -15.27 -12.87 -9.50
N PHE A 338 -15.70 -12.32 -10.64
CA PHE A 338 -16.17 -10.94 -10.74
C PHE A 338 -17.69 -10.82 -10.59
N GLN A 339 -18.41 -11.94 -10.45
CA GLN A 339 -19.85 -11.90 -10.20
C GLN A 339 -20.15 -11.19 -8.90
N CYS A 340 -21.37 -10.65 -8.82
CA CYS A 340 -21.72 -9.76 -7.74
C CYS A 340 -21.60 -10.48 -6.40
N PRO A 341 -21.00 -9.84 -5.38
CA PRO A 341 -21.04 -10.39 -4.04
C PRO A 341 -22.51 -10.57 -3.62
N LYS A 342 -22.76 -11.46 -2.64
CA LYS A 342 -24.06 -11.56 -1.98
C LYS A 342 -24.30 -10.30 -1.14
N PHE A 343 -24.56 -9.19 -1.83
CA PHE A 343 -24.76 -7.87 -1.28
C PHE A 343 -26.23 -7.51 -1.36
N GLU A 344 -26.81 -7.17 -0.21
CA GLU A 344 -28.16 -6.62 -0.13
C GLU A 344 -28.08 -5.11 0.17
N PRO A 345 -28.54 -4.24 -0.75
CA PRO A 345 -28.47 -2.79 -0.59
C PRO A 345 -29.08 -2.30 0.72
N ASN A 346 -28.35 -1.42 1.42
CA ASN A 346 -28.74 -0.73 2.66
C ASN A 346 -29.10 -1.62 3.87
N VAL A 347 -28.92 -2.95 3.80
CA VAL A 347 -29.30 -3.85 4.90
C VAL A 347 -28.45 -3.60 6.14
N GLU A 348 -27.14 -3.46 5.94
CA GLU A 348 -26.19 -3.27 7.03
C GLU A 348 -26.30 -1.89 7.70
N ASP A 349 -26.82 -0.87 7.01
CA ASP A 349 -26.98 0.48 7.57
C ASP A 349 -28.14 0.62 8.56
N ARG A 350 -29.09 -0.33 8.54
CA ARG A 350 -30.21 -0.33 9.50
C ARG A 350 -29.76 -0.62 10.93
N LYS A 351 -28.57 -1.20 11.12
CA LYS A 351 -28.00 -1.52 12.43
C LYS A 351 -26.95 -0.47 12.79
N VAL A 352 -27.13 0.25 13.89
CA VAL A 352 -26.10 1.20 14.35
C VAL A 352 -24.96 0.40 14.99
N CYS A 353 -23.71 0.67 14.59
CA CYS A 353 -22.55 0.12 15.28
C CYS A 353 -22.35 0.86 16.59
N GLN A 354 -22.02 0.14 17.66
CA GLN A 354 -21.55 0.75 18.90
C GLN A 354 -20.04 0.60 18.93
N PHE A 355 -19.32 1.70 19.11
CA PHE A 355 -17.87 1.66 19.17
C PHE A 355 -17.42 0.84 20.38
N THR A 356 -16.80 -0.31 20.13
CA THR A 356 -16.42 -1.27 21.18
C THR A 356 -14.94 -1.24 21.56
N TYR A 357 -14.13 -0.34 21.00
CA TYR A 357 -12.72 -0.29 21.36
C TYR A 357 -12.56 0.23 22.81
N GLN A 358 -11.99 -0.61 23.66
CA GLN A 358 -11.57 -0.23 25.00
C GLN A 358 -10.04 -0.29 25.04
N PRO A 359 -9.34 0.85 25.22
CA PRO A 359 -7.90 0.84 25.40
C PRO A 359 -7.56 -0.06 26.58
N LYS A 360 -6.51 -0.90 26.46
CA LYS A 360 -5.94 -1.56 27.65
C LYS A 360 -5.40 -0.46 28.57
N THR A 361 -6.17 -0.08 29.59
CA THR A 361 -5.65 0.76 30.66
C THR A 361 -4.54 -0.03 31.35
N THR A 362 -3.32 0.51 31.39
CA THR A 362 -2.17 -0.04 32.12
C THR A 362 -2.33 0.01 33.65
N ARG A 363 -3.56 -0.09 34.15
CA ARG A 363 -3.85 -0.19 35.58
C ARG A 363 -4.55 -1.51 35.82
N ASP A 364 -3.75 -2.51 36.18
CA ASP A 364 -4.24 -3.65 36.93
C ASP A 364 -4.90 -3.11 38.24
N PRO A 365 -6.20 -3.33 38.46
CA PRO A 365 -6.85 -2.89 39.71
C PRO A 365 -6.29 -3.59 40.95
N ASN A 366 -5.54 -4.69 40.79
CA ASN A 366 -5.00 -5.48 41.89
C ASN A 366 -3.68 -4.97 42.49
N THR A 367 -3.09 -3.90 41.98
CA THR A 367 -1.88 -3.30 42.59
C THR A 367 -2.19 -2.15 43.56
N LEU A 368 -3.40 -1.59 43.56
CA LEU A 368 -3.79 -0.48 44.44
C LEU A 368 -4.38 -0.92 45.80
N SER A 369 -4.54 -2.23 46.04
CA SER A 369 -5.01 -2.79 47.32
C SER A 369 -3.87 -3.33 48.20
N ARG A 370 -2.62 -3.34 47.71
CA ARG A 370 -1.45 -3.83 48.48
C ARG A 370 -0.57 -2.75 49.11
N GLU A 371 -0.77 -1.47 48.81
CA GLU A 371 -0.02 -0.36 49.42
C GLU A 371 -0.73 0.32 50.60
N LYS A 372 -1.90 -0.17 51.03
CA LYS A 372 -2.62 0.36 52.21
C LYS A 372 -2.48 -0.46 53.50
N SER A 373 -1.61 -1.47 53.55
CA SER A 373 -1.44 -2.32 54.74
C SER A 373 -0.02 -2.39 55.32
N SER A 374 0.85 -1.42 55.01
CA SER A 374 2.26 -1.44 55.45
C SER A 374 2.78 -0.06 55.89
N ALA A 375 2.02 0.65 56.71
CA ALA A 375 2.57 1.80 57.46
C ALA A 375 1.74 2.06 58.72
N ASP A 376 1.86 1.16 59.71
CA ASP A 376 1.64 1.57 61.10
C ASP A 376 2.50 0.73 62.05
N ASN A 377 3.03 1.39 63.08
CA ASN A 377 3.98 0.93 64.11
C ASN A 377 5.48 0.96 63.79
N THR A 378 6.09 2.13 63.95
CA THR A 378 7.15 2.30 64.98
C THR A 378 7.29 3.75 65.43
N LYS A 379 7.37 3.92 66.75
CA LYS A 379 7.46 5.17 67.52
C LYS A 379 8.90 5.72 67.59
N LEU A 380 8.97 7.02 67.97
CA LEU A 380 10.08 7.80 68.58
C LEU A 380 11.14 8.31 67.58
N SER A 381 11.64 9.55 67.62
CA SER A 381 11.67 10.59 68.66
C SER A 381 12.03 11.96 68.06
N ASP A 382 11.64 13.03 68.76
CA ASP A 382 11.97 14.44 68.54
C ASP A 382 13.49 14.74 68.44
N ASN A 383 13.90 15.58 67.47
CA ASN A 383 14.51 16.90 67.75
C ASN A 383 15.00 17.66 66.50
N ALA A 384 14.97 18.99 66.65
CA ALA A 384 15.81 20.02 66.01
C ALA A 384 15.36 20.72 64.71
N LYS A 385 14.60 21.80 64.92
CA LYS A 385 14.94 23.22 64.62
C LYS A 385 15.46 23.64 63.22
N LYS A 386 14.66 24.57 62.66
CA LYS A 386 15.03 25.89 62.09
C LYS A 386 15.74 25.95 60.73
N ASN A 387 14.99 26.46 59.75
CA ASN A 387 15.21 27.69 58.95
C ASN A 387 14.63 27.46 57.54
N ASN A 388 14.18 28.40 56.72
CA ASN A 388 13.65 29.76 56.82
C ASN A 388 13.36 30.12 55.34
N THR A 389 12.20 30.72 54.99
CA THR A 389 11.95 31.55 53.77
C THR A 389 12.28 30.95 52.38
N THR A 390 11.43 31.01 51.35
CA THR A 390 10.92 32.25 50.76
C THR A 390 9.73 31.95 49.83
N ASN A 391 8.77 32.87 49.83
CA ASN A 391 7.60 32.96 48.95
C ASN A 391 7.96 32.97 47.45
N ASN A 392 7.07 32.40 46.63
CA ASN A 392 6.47 33.17 45.54
C ASN A 392 5.07 32.63 45.21
N LYS A 393 4.09 33.52 45.39
CA LYS A 393 2.66 33.32 45.17
C LYS A 393 2.30 34.31 44.07
N PHE A 394 1.81 33.83 42.93
CA PHE A 394 1.00 34.66 42.03
C PHE A 394 -0.29 33.90 41.69
N GLN A 395 -1.38 34.46 42.20
CA GLN A 395 -2.75 34.03 41.96
C GLN A 395 -3.20 34.45 40.55
N SER A 396 -3.82 33.55 39.80
CA SER A 396 -4.67 33.91 38.67
C SER A 396 -6.09 34.17 39.15
N LYS A 397 -6.62 35.33 38.75
CA LYS A 397 -7.98 35.81 39.01
C LYS A 397 -8.94 35.11 38.05
N ILE A 398 -10.03 34.57 38.60
CA ILE A 398 -11.18 34.06 37.88
C ILE A 398 -12.17 35.22 37.67
N THR A 399 -12.55 35.48 36.43
CA THR A 399 -13.75 36.26 36.09
C THR A 399 -14.64 35.40 35.18
N LYS A 400 -15.85 35.14 35.65
CA LYS A 400 -16.96 34.49 34.94
C LYS A 400 -17.67 35.50 34.04
N ASN A 401 -17.91 35.11 32.79
CA ASN A 401 -19.04 35.39 31.90
C ASN A 401 -18.97 34.24 30.88
N GLY A 402 -19.96 33.36 30.65
CA GLY A 402 -21.38 33.60 30.50
C GLY A 402 -21.73 33.60 29.01
N ASP A 403 -21.62 32.45 28.34
CA ASP A 403 -22.56 31.93 27.33
C ASP A 403 -22.02 30.65 26.68
N GLY A 404 -22.92 29.70 26.43
CA GLY A 404 -22.62 28.32 26.08
C GLY A 404 -22.29 28.12 24.61
N ASP A 405 -21.25 27.33 24.36
CA ASP A 405 -21.16 26.34 23.29
C ASP A 405 -19.96 25.44 23.60
N SER A 406 -20.23 24.22 24.07
CA SER A 406 -19.19 23.24 24.40
C SER A 406 -18.70 22.56 23.13
N LYS A 407 -17.80 23.22 22.39
CA LYS A 407 -16.89 22.53 21.46
C LYS A 407 -15.73 21.95 22.25
N THR A 408 -15.79 20.65 22.53
CA THR A 408 -14.66 19.90 23.07
C THR A 408 -13.65 19.70 21.94
N ILE A 409 -12.62 20.55 21.90
CA ILE A 409 -11.45 20.37 21.04
C ILE A 409 -10.59 19.29 21.69
N HIS A 410 -10.64 18.07 21.17
CA HIS A 410 -9.62 17.08 21.45
C HIS A 410 -8.39 17.42 20.61
N HIS A 411 -7.37 17.99 21.26
CA HIS A 411 -6.03 18.10 20.70
C HIS A 411 -5.40 16.71 20.78
N PHE A 412 -5.43 15.97 19.68
CA PHE A 412 -4.54 14.81 19.49
C PHE A 412 -3.49 15.19 18.45
N GLY A 413 -2.23 15.07 18.87
CA GLY A 413 -1.08 15.39 18.05
C GLY A 413 -1.07 14.52 16.80
N SER A 414 -1.08 15.20 15.65
CA SER A 414 -0.58 14.66 14.39
C SER A 414 0.82 14.10 14.66
N ILE A 415 1.00 12.79 14.53
CA ILE A 415 2.33 12.19 14.43
C ILE A 415 2.86 12.62 13.06
N GLN A 416 3.58 13.74 13.04
CA GLN A 416 4.37 14.14 11.89
C GLN A 416 5.47 13.09 11.69
N SER A 417 5.58 12.63 10.45
CA SER A 417 6.75 11.90 9.96
C SER A 417 8.01 12.72 10.23
N GLU A 418 8.89 12.23 11.09
CA GLU A 418 10.23 12.79 11.26
C GLU A 418 11.02 12.56 9.96
N HIS A 419 11.26 13.66 9.23
CA HIS A 419 12.24 13.72 8.16
C HIS A 419 13.57 14.20 8.74
N GLU A 420 14.51 13.29 8.94
CA GLU A 420 15.93 13.65 9.06
C GLU A 420 16.49 13.87 7.65
N SER A 421 16.66 15.14 7.26
CA SER A 421 17.51 15.53 6.14
C SER A 421 18.75 16.22 6.69
N GLU A 422 19.87 15.53 6.67
CA GLU A 422 21.19 16.11 6.95
C GLU A 422 21.63 16.92 5.72
N ALA A 423 21.67 18.25 5.83
CA ALA A 423 22.23 19.14 4.84
C ALA A 423 23.23 20.10 5.51
N THR A 424 24.52 19.87 5.27
CA THR A 424 25.58 20.85 5.58
C THR A 424 25.72 21.86 4.45
N SER A 425 25.62 23.13 4.83
CA SER A 425 25.68 24.35 4.02
C SER A 425 26.99 24.57 3.24
N LYS A 426 26.90 25.30 2.14
CA LYS A 426 27.73 26.49 1.86
C LYS A 426 26.96 27.45 0.96
N GLY A 427 26.80 28.70 1.40
CA GLY A 427 26.00 29.72 0.75
C GLY A 427 26.72 30.51 -0.34
N ASN A 428 25.95 31.37 -1.00
CA ASN A 428 26.17 32.82 -1.10
C ASN A 428 25.05 33.45 -1.97
N ASP A 429 24.33 34.40 -1.35
CA ASP A 429 24.04 35.76 -1.81
C ASP A 429 23.34 36.08 -3.16
N VAL A 430 22.30 36.94 -3.01
CA VAL A 430 21.96 38.13 -3.85
C VAL A 430 21.20 37.80 -5.16
N ASP A 431 20.08 38.41 -5.57
CA ASP A 431 19.46 39.73 -5.33
C ASP A 431 17.93 39.69 -5.57
N ASP A 432 17.27 40.72 -5.06
CA ASP A 432 15.87 41.12 -5.21
C ASP A 432 15.57 41.66 -6.62
N ASP A 433 14.37 41.41 -7.17
CA ASP A 433 13.68 42.38 -8.02
C ASP A 433 12.23 41.94 -8.36
N SER A 434 11.30 42.72 -7.80
CA SER A 434 9.89 42.80 -8.15
C SER A 434 9.65 43.24 -9.59
N ILE A 435 8.57 42.75 -10.25
CA ILE A 435 7.74 43.56 -11.16
C ILE A 435 6.33 42.97 -11.29
N THR A 436 5.38 43.90 -11.18
CA THR A 436 3.92 43.84 -11.23
C THR A 436 3.35 43.42 -12.60
N VAL A 437 2.23 42.67 -12.57
CA VAL A 437 1.45 42.22 -13.73
C VAL A 437 0.28 43.18 -14.00
N HIS A 438 0.14 43.65 -15.25
CA HIS A 438 -1.09 44.27 -15.75
C HIS A 438 -1.77 43.38 -16.81
N HIS A 439 -3.07 43.16 -16.62
CA HIS A 439 -3.97 42.45 -17.54
C HIS A 439 -4.36 43.29 -18.76
N HIS A 440 -4.40 42.66 -19.95
CA HIS A 440 -5.38 43.00 -20.98
C HIS A 440 -5.75 41.82 -21.89
N HIS A 441 -7.06 41.63 -22.07
CA HIS A 441 -7.72 40.74 -23.03
C HIS A 441 -7.59 41.29 -24.46
N ASN A 442 -7.37 40.42 -25.45
CA ASN A 442 -8.29 40.32 -26.59
C ASN A 442 -8.10 39.08 -27.48
N HIS A 443 -9.21 38.73 -28.13
CA HIS A 443 -9.50 37.54 -28.93
C HIS A 443 -8.87 37.51 -30.34
N LYS A 444 -8.78 36.26 -30.86
CA LYS A 444 -9.00 35.77 -32.26
C LYS A 444 -7.81 35.32 -33.15
N THR A 445 -7.95 34.05 -33.56
CA THR A 445 -7.70 33.42 -34.89
C THR A 445 -6.36 32.71 -35.21
N HIS A 446 -6.54 31.49 -35.76
CA HIS A 446 -5.58 30.44 -36.11
C HIS A 446 -4.70 30.72 -37.35
N LYS A 447 -3.40 30.34 -37.30
CA LYS A 447 -2.69 29.38 -38.20
C LYS A 447 -1.15 29.36 -37.92
N PRO A 448 -0.41 28.31 -38.35
CA PRO A 448 0.71 27.71 -37.62
C PRO A 448 2.07 28.37 -37.88
N TRP A 449 2.97 28.34 -36.89
CA TRP A 449 4.33 28.87 -36.99
C TRP A 449 5.40 27.78 -36.90
N PHE A 450 6.30 27.86 -37.87
CA PHE A 450 7.55 27.12 -38.00
C PHE A 450 8.53 27.42 -36.85
N LEU A 451 9.28 26.40 -36.45
CA LEU A 451 10.43 26.47 -35.54
C LEU A 451 11.57 27.27 -36.18
N LYS A 452 12.03 28.33 -35.50
CA LYS A 452 13.31 29.00 -35.73
C LYS A 452 14.37 28.34 -34.83
N SER A 453 15.40 27.76 -35.44
CA SER A 453 16.62 27.30 -34.76
C SER A 453 17.57 28.47 -34.51
N SER A 454 17.94 28.71 -33.26
CA SER A 454 19.08 29.58 -32.90
C SER A 454 20.38 28.78 -32.98
N THR A 455 21.30 29.25 -33.82
CA THR A 455 22.65 28.72 -34.00
C THR A 455 23.55 29.10 -32.82
N GLY A 456 23.99 28.12 -32.04
CA GLY A 456 25.14 28.24 -31.13
C GLY A 456 26.30 27.41 -31.66
N SER A 457 27.50 27.98 -31.73
CA SER A 457 28.71 27.30 -32.22
C SER A 457 29.20 26.26 -31.20
N LEU A 458 29.35 25.01 -31.64
CA LEU A 458 29.93 23.92 -30.84
C LEU A 458 31.44 24.11 -30.63
N SER A 459 31.92 23.70 -29.46
CA SER A 459 33.34 23.75 -29.07
C SER A 459 34.19 22.74 -29.86
N SER A 460 35.52 22.93 -29.92
CA SER A 460 36.42 22.04 -30.70
C SER A 460 36.44 20.59 -30.21
N LEU A 461 36.08 20.37 -28.94
CA LEU A 461 35.95 19.04 -28.35
C LEU A 461 34.70 18.33 -28.86
N GLU A 462 33.57 19.05 -29.01
CA GLU A 462 32.31 18.51 -29.53
C GLU A 462 32.40 18.18 -31.03
N GLN A 463 33.21 18.93 -31.79
CA GLN A 463 33.49 18.60 -33.19
C GLN A 463 34.30 17.30 -33.34
N HIS A 464 35.21 17.01 -32.41
CA HIS A 464 35.97 15.75 -32.40
C HIS A 464 35.08 14.54 -32.11
N TYR A 465 34.15 14.65 -31.16
CA TYR A 465 33.19 13.58 -30.89
C TYR A 465 32.23 13.34 -32.06
N LEU A 466 31.80 14.40 -32.76
CA LEU A 466 30.94 14.26 -33.93
C LEU A 466 31.65 13.55 -35.09
N GLN A 467 32.95 13.81 -35.30
CA GLN A 467 33.74 13.10 -36.31
C GLN A 467 33.95 11.62 -35.95
N LEU A 468 34.26 11.31 -34.69
CA LEU A 468 34.38 9.92 -34.22
C LEU A 468 33.06 9.15 -34.35
N PHE A 469 31.93 9.80 -34.07
CA PHE A 469 30.60 9.20 -34.19
C PHE A 469 30.22 8.93 -35.65
N LEU A 470 30.56 9.83 -36.58
CA LEU A 470 30.33 9.64 -38.01
C LEU A 470 31.22 8.54 -38.61
N ILE A 471 32.47 8.42 -38.15
CA ILE A 471 33.38 7.33 -38.56
C ILE A 471 32.88 5.97 -38.05
N LEU A 472 32.39 5.89 -36.80
CA LEU A 472 31.79 4.67 -36.27
C LEU A 472 30.52 4.27 -37.02
N CYS A 473 29.68 5.24 -37.41
CA CYS A 473 28.48 4.96 -38.19
C CYS A 473 28.82 4.44 -39.59
N PHE A 474 29.87 4.96 -40.23
CA PHE A 474 30.30 4.49 -41.55
C PHE A 474 30.88 3.07 -41.53
N LEU A 475 31.59 2.70 -40.47
CA LEU A 475 32.15 1.35 -40.30
C LEU A 475 31.12 0.29 -39.91
N LEU A 476 29.94 0.68 -39.42
CA LEU A 476 28.84 -0.23 -39.06
C LEU A 476 27.86 -0.46 -40.22
N THR A 477 28.04 0.19 -41.36
CA THR A 477 27.16 0.09 -42.53
C THR A 477 27.86 -0.36 -43.82
N THR A 478 29.07 -0.93 -43.73
CA THR A 478 29.78 -1.57 -44.85
C THR A 478 30.21 -2.98 -44.52
#